data_AF-A0A3R8N245-F1
#
_entry.id   AF-A0A3R8N245-F1
#
_cell.length_a   1.000
_cell.length_b   1.000
_cell.length_c   1.000
_cell.angle_alpha   90.00
_cell.angle_beta   90.00
_cell.angle_gamma   90.00
#
_symmetry.space_group_name_H-M   'P 1'
#
loop_
_entity.id
_entity.type
_entity.pdbx_description
1 polymer ?
#
loop_
_entity_poly.entity_id
_entity_poly.type
_entity_poly.pdbx_seq_one_letter_code
_entity_poly.pdbx_strand_id
1 'polypeptide(L)'
;MDFTVYHATGTLFLKSIINEGLKPVDLDSKYKVREALCYLLEIVPSEYGTDNEKYRIFVNSVHTSYGTIEDFIKQENGLFQHGSLYVNTGLEKTKEFALNRVKASELVTYAFHLYNFCKDFEWFGNIDFESQFNDKFSELIKIFAQENMPVVLSFETNTKFIAAETGSDSKEYIDWFRNYLDSNEMRQRMSESLRIIDTHVISPENIWICVYSDGYWSETVKLIDFAIDN
;
A
#
# COMPACT_ATOMS: atom_id res chain seq x y z
N MET A 1 -23.48 -11.09 3.96
CA MET A 1 -23.31 -11.36 2.53
C MET A 1 -21.85 -11.61 2.35
N ASP A 2 -21.51 -12.77 1.80
CA ASP A 2 -20.13 -13.13 1.50
C ASP A 2 -19.76 -12.60 0.11
N PHE A 3 -18.52 -12.18 -0.06
CA PHE A 3 -18.01 -11.65 -1.32
C PHE A 3 -16.47 -11.64 -1.34
N THR A 4 -15.92 -11.70 -2.56
CA THR A 4 -14.48 -11.58 -2.81
C THR A 4 -14.00 -10.14 -2.65
N VAL A 5 -12.86 -9.97 -2.00
CA VAL A 5 -12.08 -8.74 -1.96
C VAL A 5 -10.66 -8.98 -2.44
N TYR A 6 -9.97 -7.89 -2.79
CA TYR A 6 -8.65 -7.91 -3.39
C TYR A 6 -7.70 -6.98 -2.62
N HIS A 7 -6.47 -7.43 -2.38
CA HIS A 7 -5.41 -6.67 -1.73
C HIS A 7 -4.24 -6.49 -2.69
N ALA A 8 -3.86 -5.23 -2.94
CA ALA A 8 -2.71 -4.86 -3.73
C ALA A 8 -1.44 -4.80 -2.87
N THR A 9 -0.45 -5.64 -3.21
CA THR A 9 0.82 -5.75 -2.52
C THR A 9 1.94 -6.09 -3.50
N GLY A 10 3.04 -6.67 -3.01
CA GLY A 10 4.13 -7.18 -3.85
C GLY A 10 4.92 -8.28 -3.17
N THR A 11 5.88 -8.84 -3.92
CA THR A 11 6.70 -9.97 -3.50
C THR A 11 7.51 -9.71 -2.22
N LEU A 12 7.78 -8.43 -1.90
CA LEU A 12 8.45 -8.02 -0.65
C LEU A 12 7.79 -8.59 0.61
N PHE A 13 6.46 -8.72 0.63
CA PHE A 13 5.72 -9.23 1.80
C PHE A 13 5.22 -10.66 1.60
N LEU A 14 5.46 -11.27 0.44
CA LEU A 14 4.86 -12.53 0.07
C LEU A 14 5.31 -13.68 0.98
N LYS A 15 6.59 -13.73 1.34
CA LYS A 15 7.12 -14.75 2.26
C LYS A 15 6.44 -14.71 3.64
N SER A 16 6.25 -13.52 4.20
CA SER A 16 5.52 -13.39 5.48
C SER A 16 4.06 -13.80 5.33
N ILE A 17 3.42 -13.46 4.21
CA ILE A 17 2.01 -13.81 3.97
C ILE A 17 1.84 -15.33 3.81
N ILE A 18 2.76 -16.01 3.13
CA ILE A 18 2.77 -17.47 3.00
C ILE A 18 2.92 -18.14 4.37
N ASN A 19 3.83 -17.65 5.21
CA ASN A 19 4.14 -18.29 6.49
C ASN A 19 3.16 -17.96 7.61
N GLU A 20 2.66 -16.73 7.62
CA GLU A 20 1.93 -16.16 8.77
C GLU A 20 0.50 -15.75 8.41
N GLY A 21 0.08 -15.89 7.15
CA GLY A 21 -1.18 -15.39 6.64
C GLY A 21 -1.17 -13.88 6.34
N LEU A 22 -2.23 -13.41 5.69
CA LEU A 22 -2.40 -12.00 5.38
C LEU A 22 -3.00 -11.28 6.58
N LYS A 23 -2.28 -10.27 7.04
CA LYS A 23 -2.65 -9.43 8.18
C LYS A 23 -2.10 -8.01 7.99
N PRO A 24 -2.69 -7.02 8.66
CA PRO A 24 -2.13 -5.68 8.72
C PRO A 24 -0.70 -5.70 9.25
N VAL A 25 0.17 -4.91 8.61
CA VAL A 25 1.57 -4.77 9.00
C VAL A 25 1.82 -3.34 9.48
N ASP A 26 2.34 -3.21 10.69
CA ASP A 26 2.81 -1.92 11.19
C ASP A 26 4.19 -1.61 10.60
N LEU A 27 4.18 -0.87 9.50
CA LEU A 27 5.38 -0.47 8.78
C LEU A 27 6.19 0.59 9.54
N ASP A 28 5.56 1.37 10.42
CA ASP A 28 6.25 2.41 11.17
C ASP A 28 7.06 1.80 12.31
N SER A 29 6.47 0.88 13.07
CA SER A 29 7.21 0.16 14.12
C SER A 29 8.38 -0.65 13.56
N LYS A 30 8.23 -1.19 12.34
CA LYS A 30 9.24 -2.06 11.72
C LYS A 30 10.32 -1.31 10.93
N TYR A 31 9.93 -0.29 10.17
CA TYR A 31 10.82 0.38 9.21
C TYR A 31 10.88 1.91 9.37
N LYS A 32 10.13 2.49 10.31
CA LYS A 32 10.11 3.93 10.60
C LYS A 32 9.78 4.79 9.37
N VAL A 33 8.85 4.32 8.53
CA VAL A 33 8.59 4.92 7.21
C VAL A 33 8.13 6.37 7.33
N ARG A 34 7.21 6.69 8.24
CA ARG A 34 6.77 8.08 8.46
C ARG A 34 7.87 8.97 9.02
N GLU A 35 8.73 8.46 9.89
CA GLU A 35 9.88 9.21 10.40
C GLU A 35 10.86 9.53 9.26
N ALA A 36 11.08 8.57 8.36
CA ALA A 36 11.88 8.77 7.16
C ALA A 36 11.26 9.81 6.21
N LEU A 37 9.95 9.75 5.98
CA LEU A 37 9.23 10.76 5.20
C LEU A 37 9.38 12.16 5.80
N CYS A 38 9.21 12.29 7.11
CA CYS A 38 9.40 13.57 7.82
C CYS A 38 10.82 14.11 7.58
N TYR A 39 11.84 13.26 7.80
CA TYR A 39 13.24 13.63 7.63
C TYR A 39 13.59 14.03 6.18
N LEU A 40 13.02 13.34 5.18
CA LEU A 40 13.21 13.70 3.78
C LEU A 40 12.47 14.99 3.41
N LEU A 41 11.27 15.20 3.95
CA LEU A 41 10.48 16.39 3.65
C LEU A 41 11.08 17.67 4.27
N GLU A 42 11.79 17.56 5.40
CA GLU A 42 12.52 18.68 6.02
C GLU A 42 13.57 19.31 5.10
N ILE A 43 14.12 18.55 4.14
CA ILE A 43 15.11 19.05 3.18
C ILE A 43 14.51 19.42 1.82
N VAL A 44 13.25 19.03 1.55
CA VAL A 44 12.54 19.42 0.34
C VAL A 44 12.01 20.84 0.49
N PRO A 45 12.33 21.79 -0.40
CA PRO A 45 11.77 23.13 -0.32
C PRO A 45 10.25 23.10 -0.45
N SER A 46 9.53 23.77 0.47
CA SER A 46 8.06 23.79 0.51
C SER A 46 7.41 24.41 -0.74
N GLU A 47 8.17 25.16 -1.54
CA GLU A 47 7.77 25.70 -2.84
C GLU A 47 7.34 24.61 -3.83
N TYR A 48 7.85 23.38 -3.67
CA TYR A 48 7.43 22.20 -4.42
C TYR A 48 6.00 21.74 -4.08
N GLY A 49 5.34 22.39 -3.12
CA GLY A 49 3.91 22.27 -2.83
C GLY A 49 3.03 23.39 -3.41
N THR A 50 3.55 24.26 -4.28
CA THR A 50 2.81 25.41 -4.85
C THR A 50 2.62 25.30 -6.36
N ASP A 51 1.47 25.73 -6.91
CA ASP A 51 1.11 25.60 -8.34
C ASP A 51 2.07 26.34 -9.31
N ASN A 52 3.22 25.73 -9.58
CA ASN A 52 4.25 26.20 -10.50
C ASN A 52 4.99 25.00 -11.14
N GLU A 53 6.00 25.29 -11.98
CA GLU A 53 6.79 24.26 -12.68
C GLU A 53 7.49 23.27 -11.73
N LYS A 54 8.00 23.74 -10.58
CA LYS A 54 8.63 22.90 -9.57
C LYS A 54 7.65 21.87 -9.01
N TYR A 55 6.41 22.28 -8.68
CA TYR A 55 5.39 21.33 -8.21
C TYR A 55 5.10 20.22 -9.21
N ARG A 56 5.05 20.56 -10.51
CA ARG A 56 4.90 19.52 -11.56
C ARG A 56 6.09 18.57 -11.60
N ILE A 57 7.31 19.06 -11.45
CA ILE A 57 8.52 18.23 -11.36
C ILE A 57 8.43 17.28 -10.15
N PHE A 58 8.03 17.79 -8.98
CA PHE A 58 7.84 16.98 -7.78
C PHE A 58 6.78 15.90 -7.99
N VAL A 59 5.58 16.26 -8.43
CA VAL A 59 4.48 15.31 -8.63
C VAL A 59 4.86 14.25 -9.67
N ASN A 60 5.57 14.62 -10.73
CA ASN A 60 6.00 13.66 -11.75
C ASN A 60 7.09 12.70 -11.24
N SER A 61 7.95 13.13 -10.32
CA SER A 61 9.07 12.33 -9.81
C SER A 61 8.67 11.48 -8.61
N VAL A 62 7.87 12.06 -7.72
CA VAL A 62 7.43 11.45 -6.46
C VAL A 62 6.12 10.67 -6.63
N HIS A 63 5.42 10.89 -7.75
CA HIS A 63 4.12 10.30 -8.09
C HIS A 63 2.99 10.62 -7.09
N THR A 64 3.16 11.68 -6.31
CA THR A 64 2.15 12.21 -5.38
C THR A 64 2.42 13.68 -5.06
N SER A 65 1.49 14.34 -4.40
CA SER A 65 1.64 15.75 -4.00
C SER A 65 2.37 15.90 -2.67
N TYR A 66 2.99 17.06 -2.48
CA TYR A 66 3.63 17.41 -1.20
C TYR A 66 2.61 17.33 -0.04
N GLY A 67 1.41 17.87 -0.23
CA GLY A 67 0.34 17.84 0.77
C GLY A 67 -0.09 16.42 1.14
N THR A 68 -0.13 15.50 0.17
CA THR A 68 -0.43 14.09 0.44
C THR A 68 0.65 13.43 1.32
N ILE A 69 1.92 13.75 1.12
CA ILE A 69 3.00 13.26 1.99
C ILE A 69 2.87 13.86 3.39
N GLU A 70 2.57 15.16 3.50
CA GLU A 70 2.28 15.77 4.80
C GLU A 70 1.11 15.08 5.50
N ASP A 71 0.05 14.74 4.77
CA ASP A 71 -1.10 14.02 5.33
C ASP A 71 -0.68 12.64 5.87
N PHE A 72 0.17 11.90 5.14
CA PHE A 72 0.71 10.63 5.63
C PHE A 72 1.55 10.80 6.91
N ILE A 73 2.32 11.88 7.04
CA ILE A 73 3.11 12.19 8.24
C ILE A 73 2.21 12.60 9.40
N LYS A 74 1.23 13.47 9.14
CA LYS A 74 0.32 14.10 10.12
C LYS A 74 -0.80 13.19 10.58
N GLN A 75 -1.00 12.03 9.94
CA GLN A 75 -2.00 11.06 10.36
C GLN A 75 -1.76 10.63 11.81
N GLU A 76 -2.35 11.39 12.74
CA GLU A 76 -2.57 10.97 14.12
C GLU A 76 -3.43 9.71 14.04
N ASN A 77 -2.85 8.65 14.54
CA ASN A 77 -3.00 7.32 13.98
C ASN A 77 -4.38 6.66 14.20
N GLY A 78 -5.51 7.36 14.34
CA GLY A 78 -6.84 6.73 14.50
C GLY A 78 -7.22 5.81 13.34
N LEU A 79 -6.77 6.13 12.13
CA LEU A 79 -7.00 5.33 10.92
C LEU A 79 -6.08 4.11 10.80
N PHE A 80 -4.93 4.05 11.48
CA PHE A 80 -4.04 2.86 11.47
C PHE A 80 -3.95 2.16 12.84
N GLN A 81 -4.46 2.78 13.90
CA GLN A 81 -4.55 2.24 15.26
C GLN A 81 -5.38 0.97 15.33
N HIS A 82 -6.21 0.72 14.32
CA HIS A 82 -7.03 -0.47 14.27
C HIS A 82 -6.36 -1.68 13.61
N GLY A 83 -5.15 -1.55 13.05
CA GLY A 83 -4.55 -2.64 12.29
C GLY A 83 -5.57 -3.17 11.29
N SER A 84 -6.06 -2.31 10.40
CA SER A 84 -7.04 -2.74 9.40
C SER A 84 -6.33 -3.05 8.10
N LEU A 85 -6.65 -4.20 7.52
CA LEU A 85 -6.14 -4.58 6.21
C LEU A 85 -6.96 -3.86 5.14
N TYR A 86 -6.31 -3.04 4.33
CA TYR A 86 -6.94 -2.34 3.21
C TYR A 86 -7.15 -3.28 2.03
N VAL A 87 -8.37 -3.31 1.52
CA VAL A 87 -8.76 -4.12 0.36
C VAL A 87 -9.65 -3.31 -0.57
N ASN A 88 -9.91 -3.84 -1.75
CA ASN A 88 -10.82 -3.24 -2.70
C ASN A 88 -11.75 -4.31 -3.27
N THR A 89 -12.94 -3.92 -3.71
CA THR A 89 -13.93 -4.86 -4.26
C THR A 89 -13.72 -5.17 -5.75
N GLY A 90 -12.94 -4.36 -6.46
CA GLY A 90 -12.63 -4.54 -7.87
C GLY A 90 -11.22 -5.08 -8.12
N LEU A 91 -11.12 -6.12 -8.95
CA LEU A 91 -9.85 -6.74 -9.31
C LEU A 91 -8.99 -5.80 -10.14
N GLU A 92 -9.54 -5.22 -11.20
CA GLU A 92 -8.78 -4.37 -12.13
C GLU A 92 -8.25 -3.11 -11.44
N LYS A 93 -9.07 -2.49 -10.58
CA LYS A 93 -8.62 -1.37 -9.73
C LYS A 93 -7.48 -1.78 -8.80
N THR A 94 -7.54 -2.99 -8.24
CA THR A 94 -6.49 -3.51 -7.37
C THR A 94 -5.20 -3.79 -8.14
N LYS A 95 -5.29 -4.28 -9.38
CA LYS A 95 -4.12 -4.45 -10.27
C LYS A 95 -3.45 -3.11 -10.56
N GLU A 96 -4.22 -2.06 -10.86
CA GLU A 96 -3.68 -0.70 -11.01
C GLU A 96 -2.94 -0.25 -9.74
N PHE A 97 -3.53 -0.46 -8.56
CA PHE A 97 -2.88 -0.13 -7.30
C PHE A 97 -1.59 -0.91 -7.08
N ALA A 98 -1.57 -2.22 -7.37
CA ALA A 98 -0.38 -3.05 -7.22
C ALA A 98 0.74 -2.58 -8.15
N LEU A 99 0.43 -2.24 -9.40
CA LEU A 99 1.39 -1.70 -10.38
C LEU A 99 2.01 -0.37 -9.93
N ASN A 100 1.21 0.50 -9.32
CA ASN A 100 1.67 1.80 -8.82
C ASN A 100 2.45 1.70 -7.49
N ARG A 101 2.38 0.55 -6.78
CA ARG A 101 3.06 0.32 -5.50
C ARG A 101 4.37 -0.42 -5.71
N VAL A 102 5.36 0.27 -6.27
CA VAL A 102 6.67 -0.32 -6.60
C VAL A 102 7.40 -0.94 -5.40
N LYS A 103 7.05 -0.55 -4.16
CA LYS A 103 7.55 -1.17 -2.92
C LYS A 103 6.46 -1.85 -2.08
N ALA A 104 5.49 -2.50 -2.73
CA ALA A 104 4.43 -3.34 -2.15
C ALA A 104 3.44 -2.63 -1.20
N SER A 105 3.81 -1.49 -0.63
CA SER A 105 2.98 -0.61 0.19
C SER A 105 3.02 0.78 -0.42
N GLU A 106 1.88 1.47 -0.40
CA GLU A 106 1.80 2.86 -0.83
C GLU A 106 2.73 3.76 -0.01
N LEU A 107 2.75 3.61 1.31
CA LEU A 107 3.57 4.41 2.21
C LEU A 107 5.07 4.23 1.93
N VAL A 108 5.51 2.97 1.76
CA VAL A 108 6.92 2.65 1.44
C VAL A 108 7.28 3.13 0.04
N THR A 109 6.33 3.06 -0.89
CA THR A 109 6.51 3.52 -2.28
C THR A 109 6.76 5.02 -2.32
N TYR A 110 5.98 5.83 -1.61
CA TYR A 110 6.21 7.28 -1.56
C TYR A 110 7.51 7.63 -0.83
N ALA A 111 7.87 6.92 0.24
CA ALA A 111 9.16 7.11 0.90
C ALA A 111 10.33 6.80 -0.04
N PHE A 112 10.22 5.73 -0.84
CA PHE A 112 11.20 5.37 -1.85
C PHE A 112 11.33 6.43 -2.95
N HIS A 113 10.22 6.90 -3.50
CA HIS A 113 10.24 7.93 -4.54
C HIS A 113 10.77 9.26 -4.02
N LEU A 114 10.39 9.67 -2.80
CA LEU A 114 10.91 10.89 -2.19
C LEU A 114 12.41 10.79 -1.90
N TYR A 115 12.89 9.64 -1.43
CA TYR A 115 14.33 9.40 -1.24
C TYR A 115 15.11 9.55 -2.54
N ASN A 116 14.65 8.91 -3.63
CA ASN A 116 15.31 9.03 -4.94
C ASN A 116 15.22 10.45 -5.48
N PHE A 117 14.09 11.14 -5.29
CA PHE A 117 13.96 12.54 -5.67
C PHE A 117 14.97 13.43 -4.96
N CYS A 118 15.14 13.29 -3.64
CA CYS A 118 16.18 14.03 -2.90
C CYS A 118 17.59 13.69 -3.41
N LYS A 119 17.84 12.44 -3.81
CA LYS A 119 19.11 11.99 -4.37
C LYS A 119 19.39 12.58 -5.75
N ASP A 120 18.42 12.51 -6.65
CA ASP A 120 18.54 12.96 -8.05
C ASP A 120 18.71 14.48 -8.15
N PHE A 121 18.17 15.22 -7.17
CA PHE A 121 18.33 16.67 -7.06
C PHE A 121 19.48 17.10 -6.13
N GLU A 122 20.30 16.15 -5.66
CA GLU A 122 21.48 16.37 -4.82
C GLU A 122 21.16 17.14 -3.51
N TRP A 123 19.95 16.98 -2.95
CA TRP A 123 19.50 17.72 -1.76
C TRP A 123 20.05 17.21 -0.44
N PHE A 124 20.59 16.00 -0.44
CA PHE A 124 21.45 15.57 0.65
C PHE A 124 22.72 16.45 0.77
N GLY A 125 23.07 17.20 -0.28
CA GLY A 125 24.19 18.13 -0.28
C GLY A 125 25.52 17.40 -0.19
N ASN A 126 26.21 17.56 0.95
CA ASN A 126 27.44 16.81 1.25
C ASN A 126 27.11 15.41 1.77
N ILE A 127 27.93 14.42 1.39
CA ILE A 127 27.88 12.97 1.68
C ILE A 127 27.36 12.58 3.09
N ASP A 128 27.50 13.45 4.09
CA ASP A 128 27.11 13.23 5.48
C ASP A 128 25.58 13.04 5.68
N PHE A 129 24.71 13.79 5.00
CA PHE A 129 23.26 13.67 5.24
C PHE A 129 22.69 12.36 4.69
N GLU A 130 23.10 11.96 3.47
CA GLU A 130 22.69 10.66 2.90
C GLU A 130 23.22 9.51 3.77
N SER A 131 24.45 9.62 4.28
CA SER A 131 25.00 8.62 5.22
C SER A 131 24.17 8.55 6.51
N GLN A 132 23.84 9.69 7.11
CA GLN A 132 23.00 9.74 8.32
C GLN A 132 21.61 9.16 8.09
N PHE A 133 20.99 9.47 6.94
CA PHE A 133 19.71 8.86 6.55
C PHE A 133 19.84 7.34 6.43
N ASN A 134 20.84 6.87 5.69
CA ASN A 134 21.07 5.44 5.45
C ASN A 134 21.36 4.68 6.75
N ASP A 135 22.14 5.27 7.66
CA ASP A 135 22.44 4.67 8.97
C ASP A 135 21.18 4.60 9.84
N LYS A 136 20.43 5.71 9.92
CA LYS A 136 19.23 5.83 10.75
C LYS A 136 18.08 4.93 10.27
N PHE A 137 17.93 4.78 8.95
CA PHE A 137 16.83 4.06 8.29
C PHE A 137 17.32 2.83 7.51
N SER A 138 18.39 2.20 7.98
CA SER A 138 19.06 1.08 7.28
C SER A 138 18.13 -0.08 6.90
N GLU A 139 17.16 -0.45 7.75
CA GLU A 139 16.16 -1.48 7.41
C GLU A 139 15.22 -1.06 6.27
N LEU A 140 14.83 0.22 6.21
CA LEU A 140 14.03 0.76 5.11
C LEU A 140 14.84 0.82 3.82
N ILE A 141 16.13 1.20 3.88
CA ILE A 141 17.04 1.16 2.72
C ILE A 141 17.18 -0.26 2.17
N LYS A 142 17.23 -1.29 3.03
CA LYS A 142 17.21 -2.69 2.57
C LYS A 142 15.94 -3.02 1.79
N ILE A 143 14.79 -2.47 2.16
CA ILE A 143 13.54 -2.62 1.40
C ILE A 143 13.60 -1.84 0.08
N PHE A 144 14.17 -0.64 0.07
CA PHE A 144 14.35 0.16 -1.16
C PHE A 144 15.24 -0.55 -2.19
N ALA A 145 16.27 -1.27 -1.74
CA ALA A 145 17.17 -2.01 -2.61
C ALA A 145 16.59 -3.32 -3.14
N GLN A 146 15.55 -3.87 -2.52
CA GLN A 146 14.95 -5.13 -2.96
C GLN A 146 14.09 -4.94 -4.20
N GLU A 147 14.22 -5.88 -5.14
CA GLU A 147 13.28 -6.02 -6.25
C GLU A 147 11.89 -6.42 -5.72
N ASN A 148 10.86 -5.93 -6.40
CA ASN A 148 9.49 -6.17 -6.04
C ASN A 148 8.67 -6.38 -7.31
N MET A 149 7.93 -7.47 -7.37
CA MET A 149 6.91 -7.68 -8.39
C MET A 149 5.53 -7.37 -7.80
N PRO A 150 4.65 -6.68 -8.55
CA PRO A 150 3.27 -6.45 -8.12
C PRO A 150 2.53 -7.77 -7.90
N VAL A 151 1.78 -7.82 -6.80
CA VAL A 151 0.97 -8.97 -6.42
C VAL A 151 -0.43 -8.51 -6.07
N VAL A 152 -1.43 -9.24 -6.57
CA VAL A 152 -2.81 -9.12 -6.09
C VAL A 152 -3.16 -10.40 -5.35
N LEU A 153 -3.64 -10.24 -4.12
CA LEU A 153 -4.21 -11.32 -3.33
C LEU A 153 -5.72 -11.18 -3.32
N SER A 154 -6.45 -12.29 -3.40
CA SER A 154 -7.90 -12.30 -3.22
C SER A 154 -8.34 -13.33 -2.19
N PHE A 155 -9.44 -13.03 -1.51
CA PHE A 155 -10.04 -13.90 -0.50
C PHE A 155 -11.50 -13.51 -0.28
N GLU A 156 -12.28 -14.42 0.30
CA GLU A 156 -13.69 -14.18 0.65
C GLU A 156 -13.80 -13.49 2.02
N THR A 157 -14.73 -12.55 2.14
CA THR A 157 -15.08 -11.88 3.40
C THR A 157 -16.59 -11.67 3.50
N ASN A 158 -17.06 -11.06 4.59
CA ASN A 158 -18.46 -10.73 4.81
C ASN A 158 -18.65 -9.27 5.21
N THR A 159 -19.80 -8.70 4.87
CA THR A 159 -20.22 -7.33 5.26
C THR A 159 -20.14 -7.02 6.77
N LYS A 160 -20.09 -8.04 7.64
CA LYS A 160 -19.92 -7.86 9.08
C LYS A 160 -18.48 -7.57 9.51
N PHE A 161 -17.52 -7.82 8.63
CA PHE A 161 -16.09 -7.74 8.88
C PHE A 161 -15.43 -6.61 8.09
N ILE A 162 -16.23 -5.70 7.54
CA ILE A 162 -15.74 -4.55 6.79
C ILE A 162 -16.14 -3.23 7.45
N ALA A 163 -15.34 -2.22 7.17
CA ALA A 163 -15.68 -0.82 7.32
C ALA A 163 -15.33 -0.07 6.02
N ALA A 164 -15.90 1.12 5.86
CA ALA A 164 -15.47 2.06 4.83
C ALA A 164 -13.97 2.35 4.96
N GLU A 165 -13.35 2.86 3.89
CA GLU A 165 -11.95 3.31 3.93
C GLU A 165 -11.69 4.36 5.02
N THR A 166 -12.71 5.12 5.43
CA THR A 166 -12.64 6.09 6.54
C THR A 166 -12.72 5.45 7.92
N GLY A 167 -12.95 4.14 8.00
CA GLY A 167 -13.14 3.39 9.25
C GLY A 167 -14.59 3.31 9.73
N SER A 168 -15.55 3.92 9.03
CA SER A 168 -16.97 3.84 9.40
C SER A 168 -17.57 2.46 9.11
N ASP A 169 -18.12 1.80 10.12
CA ASP A 169 -18.88 0.55 10.03
C ASP A 169 -20.39 0.77 10.22
N SER A 170 -20.85 2.01 9.96
CA SER A 170 -22.24 2.40 10.22
C SER A 170 -23.24 1.54 9.44
N LYS A 171 -24.43 1.36 10.01
CA LYS A 171 -25.52 0.65 9.34
C LYS A 171 -25.86 1.27 7.98
N GLU A 172 -25.83 2.60 7.88
CA GLU A 172 -26.07 3.32 6.64
C GLU A 172 -25.05 2.93 5.55
N TYR A 173 -23.77 2.84 5.90
CA TYR A 173 -22.74 2.40 4.97
C TYR A 173 -22.95 0.96 4.51
N ILE A 174 -23.23 0.04 5.45
CA ILE A 174 -23.47 -1.36 5.12
C ILE A 174 -24.74 -1.56 4.29
N ASP A 175 -25.80 -0.80 4.56
CA ASP A 175 -27.04 -0.83 3.78
C ASP A 175 -26.80 -0.28 2.36
N TRP A 176 -26.04 0.82 2.22
CA TRP A 176 -25.59 1.30 0.92
C TRP A 176 -24.79 0.24 0.17
N PHE A 177 -23.77 -0.35 0.81
CA PHE A 177 -22.92 -1.37 0.20
C PHE A 177 -23.75 -2.54 -0.33
N ARG A 178 -24.72 -3.02 0.46
CA ARG A 178 -25.61 -4.11 0.05
C ARG A 178 -26.60 -3.73 -1.03
N ASN A 179 -27.00 -2.47 -1.14
CA ASN A 179 -27.97 -2.05 -2.15
C ASN A 179 -27.33 -1.74 -3.50
N TYR A 180 -26.06 -1.31 -3.50
CA TYR A 180 -25.38 -0.85 -4.71
C TYR A 180 -24.24 -1.76 -5.18
N LEU A 181 -23.68 -2.59 -4.29
CA LEU A 181 -22.53 -3.46 -4.55
C LEU A 181 -22.81 -4.94 -4.19
N ASP A 182 -24.05 -5.39 -4.33
CA ASP A 182 -24.47 -6.77 -4.01
C ASP A 182 -23.85 -7.83 -4.94
N SER A 183 -23.62 -7.49 -6.19
CA SER A 183 -23.09 -8.39 -7.22
C SER A 183 -21.61 -8.15 -7.51
N ASN A 184 -20.95 -9.20 -8.00
CA ASN A 184 -19.56 -9.07 -8.45
C ASN A 184 -19.44 -8.06 -9.60
N GLU A 185 -20.39 -8.07 -10.54
CA GLU A 185 -20.39 -7.13 -11.68
C GLU A 185 -20.40 -5.67 -11.22
N MET A 186 -21.26 -5.31 -10.26
CA MET A 186 -21.29 -3.95 -9.72
C MET A 186 -20.00 -3.60 -8.98
N ARG A 187 -19.42 -4.54 -8.21
CA ARG A 187 -18.13 -4.35 -7.53
C ARG A 187 -16.96 -4.14 -8.48
N GLN A 188 -16.95 -4.82 -9.64
CA GLN A 188 -15.96 -4.57 -10.68
C GLN A 188 -16.16 -3.21 -11.37
N ARG A 189 -17.41 -2.78 -11.57
CA ARG A 189 -17.74 -1.51 -12.23
C ARG A 189 -17.56 -0.28 -11.34
N MET A 190 -17.96 -0.40 -10.07
CA MET A 190 -17.95 0.64 -9.04
C MET A 190 -17.15 0.13 -7.85
N SER A 191 -15.85 -0.02 -8.08
CA SER A 191 -14.93 -0.54 -7.09
C SER A 191 -14.85 0.37 -5.87
N GLU A 192 -14.90 -0.24 -4.69
CA GLU A 192 -14.93 0.43 -3.39
C GLU A 192 -13.72 -0.02 -2.58
N SER A 193 -13.00 0.95 -2.00
CA SER A 193 -11.93 0.69 -1.06
C SER A 193 -12.51 0.47 0.33
N LEU A 194 -12.08 -0.61 0.98
CA LEU A 194 -12.61 -1.09 2.24
C LEU A 194 -11.49 -1.38 3.22
N ARG A 195 -11.88 -1.50 4.48
CA ARG A 195 -11.05 -2.04 5.56
C ARG A 195 -11.62 -3.34 6.04
N ILE A 196 -10.78 -4.34 6.22
CA ILE A 196 -11.11 -5.49 7.05
C ILE A 196 -10.92 -5.08 8.51
N ILE A 197 -12.01 -5.14 9.28
CA ILE A 197 -12.04 -4.85 10.71
C ILE A 197 -12.05 -6.12 11.57
N ASP A 198 -12.09 -7.29 10.93
CA ASP A 198 -11.80 -8.54 11.63
C ASP A 198 -10.32 -8.58 12.03
N THR A 199 -10.09 -8.88 13.31
CA THR A 199 -8.74 -9.03 13.89
C THR A 199 -8.08 -10.36 13.52
N HIS A 200 -8.81 -11.26 12.86
CA HIS A 200 -8.26 -12.54 12.43
C HIS A 200 -7.32 -12.40 11.22
N VAL A 201 -6.22 -13.12 11.30
CA VAL A 201 -5.29 -13.33 10.20
C VAL A 201 -6.00 -14.16 9.13
N ILE A 202 -5.96 -13.70 7.87
CA ILE A 202 -6.48 -14.47 6.74
C ILE A 202 -5.49 -15.58 6.42
N SER A 203 -5.90 -16.82 6.64
CA SER A 203 -5.02 -17.97 6.49
C SER A 203 -4.60 -18.21 5.03
N PRO A 204 -3.34 -18.61 4.75
CA PRO A 204 -2.84 -18.78 3.39
C PRO A 204 -3.67 -19.69 2.48
N GLU A 205 -4.31 -20.73 3.02
CA GLU A 205 -5.15 -21.66 2.26
C GLU A 205 -6.44 -21.04 1.72
N ASN A 206 -6.83 -19.89 2.27
CA ASN A 206 -8.00 -19.09 1.87
C ASN A 206 -7.62 -17.90 0.98
N ILE A 207 -6.37 -17.83 0.54
CA ILE A 207 -5.86 -16.76 -0.31
C ILE A 207 -5.57 -17.31 -1.70
N TRP A 208 -6.01 -16.56 -2.70
CA TRP A 208 -5.60 -16.72 -4.09
C TRP A 208 -4.65 -15.59 -4.46
N ILE A 209 -3.72 -15.88 -5.36
CA ILE A 209 -2.66 -14.97 -5.77
C ILE A 209 -2.59 -14.86 -7.28
N CYS A 210 -2.30 -13.65 -7.74
CA CYS A 210 -1.94 -13.32 -9.11
C CYS A 210 -0.71 -12.40 -9.05
N VAL A 211 0.32 -12.72 -9.83
CA VAL A 211 1.60 -12.00 -9.85
C VAL A 211 1.80 -11.35 -11.21
N TYR A 212 2.31 -10.12 -11.23
CA TYR A 212 2.67 -9.43 -12.47
C TYR A 212 4.14 -9.64 -12.80
N SER A 213 4.42 -10.19 -13.97
CA SER A 213 5.77 -10.39 -14.50
C SER A 213 5.77 -10.26 -16.03
N ASP A 214 6.85 -9.73 -16.58
CA ASP A 214 7.06 -9.64 -18.04
C ASP A 214 5.93 -8.96 -18.83
N GLY A 215 5.24 -8.00 -18.22
CA GLY A 215 4.16 -7.26 -18.87
C GLY A 215 2.76 -7.85 -18.67
N TYR A 216 2.63 -9.01 -18.02
CA TYR A 216 1.37 -9.76 -17.91
C TYR A 216 1.08 -10.19 -16.47
N TRP A 217 -0.21 -10.34 -16.16
CA TRP A 217 -0.67 -10.96 -14.92
C TRP A 217 -0.76 -12.48 -15.09
N SER A 218 -0.24 -13.23 -14.13
CA SER A 218 -0.35 -14.69 -14.10
C SER A 218 -1.81 -15.15 -13.98
N GLU A 219 -2.06 -16.44 -14.22
CA GLU A 219 -3.31 -17.04 -13.78
C GLU A 219 -3.46 -16.94 -12.25
N THR A 220 -4.71 -16.83 -11.79
CA THR A 220 -5.02 -16.82 -10.37
C THR A 220 -4.98 -18.24 -9.83
N VAL A 221 -4.06 -18.50 -8.90
CA VAL A 221 -3.86 -19.80 -8.25
C VAL A 221 -4.02 -19.67 -6.74
N LYS A 222 -4.14 -20.78 -6.01
CA LYS A 222 -4.08 -20.70 -4.53
C LYS A 222 -2.68 -20.33 -4.09
N LEU A 223 -2.58 -19.52 -3.03
CA LEU A 223 -1.31 -19.09 -2.48
C LEU A 223 -0.43 -20.28 -2.01
N ILE A 224 -1.06 -21.29 -1.42
CA ILE A 224 -0.35 -22.50 -0.97
C ILE A 224 0.23 -23.30 -2.13
N ASP A 225 -0.44 -23.34 -3.28
CA ASP A 225 0.05 -24.05 -4.45
C ASP A 225 1.22 -23.28 -5.08
N PHE A 226 1.08 -21.95 -5.18
CA PHE A 226 2.16 -21.06 -5.62
C PHE A 226 3.44 -21.20 -4.78
N ALA A 227 3.30 -21.37 -3.46
CA ALA A 227 4.41 -21.51 -2.51
C ALA A 227 5.12 -22.88 -2.56
N ILE A 228 4.50 -23.90 -3.15
CA ILE A 228 5.16 -25.21 -3.35
C ILE A 228 6.05 -25.16 -4.59
N ASP A 229 5.64 -24.39 -5.59
CA ASP A 229 6.31 -24.30 -6.89
C ASP A 229 7.47 -23.28 -6.93
N ASN A 230 7.65 -22.46 -5.88
CA ASN A 230 8.66 -21.39 -5.78
C ASN A 230 9.35 -21.34 -4.41
#